data_AF-A0A2G6CI87-F1
#
_entry.id   AF-A0A2G6CI87-F1
#
_cell.length_a   1.000
_cell.length_b   1.000
_cell.length_c   1.000
_cell.angle_alpha   90.00
_cell.angle_beta   90.00
_cell.angle_gamma   90.00
#
_symmetry.space_group_name_H-M   'P 1'
#
loop_
_entity.id
_entity.type
_entity.pdbx_description
1 polymer ?
#
loop_
_entity_poly.entity_id
_entity_poly.type
_entity_poly.pdbx_seq_one_letter_code
_entity_poly.pdbx_strand_id
1 'polypeptide(L)'
;MTMNRKNLALLILLAGLLAFVGCSSDDDPVTPERDNYDFTSILADYTANVVVATYAEMATDCASLLAAVEAVENDPTQAHVDSACAAWVAARAPWEASEAFLFGPAGFMNLDPSVDSWPLDHQQLDDVLASDFELTPEFVADGLGPALRGYHT
;
A
#
# COMPACT_ATOMS: atom_id res chain seq x y z
N MET A 1 -30.21 -1.01 -54.96
CA MET A 1 -30.43 -1.55 -53.60
C MET A 1 -31.40 -0.61 -52.91
N THR A 2 -32.70 -0.94 -52.88
CA THR A 2 -33.76 -0.06 -52.32
C THR A 2 -33.82 -0.23 -50.81
N MET A 3 -33.44 0.81 -50.07
CA MET A 3 -33.41 0.80 -48.60
C MET A 3 -34.85 0.89 -48.06
N ASN A 4 -35.23 -0.06 -47.19
CA ASN A 4 -36.57 -0.15 -46.62
C ASN A 4 -36.84 1.03 -45.66
N ARG A 5 -38.05 1.60 -45.70
CA ARG A 5 -38.48 2.74 -44.85
C ARG A 5 -38.27 2.48 -43.35
N LYS A 6 -38.33 1.23 -42.90
CA LYS A 6 -38.03 0.82 -41.52
C LYS A 6 -36.53 0.91 -41.19
N ASN A 7 -35.65 0.64 -42.15
CA ASN A 7 -34.20 0.74 -42.00
C ASN A 7 -33.73 2.20 -42.07
N LEU A 8 -34.44 3.04 -42.84
CA LEU A 8 -34.23 4.49 -42.85
C LEU A 8 -34.61 5.12 -41.50
N ALA A 9 -35.74 4.71 -40.90
CA ALA A 9 -36.14 5.18 -39.57
C ALA A 9 -35.16 4.75 -38.48
N LEU A 10 -34.62 3.53 -38.57
CA LEU A 10 -33.62 3.01 -37.62
C LEU A 10 -32.27 3.74 -37.71
N LEU A 11 -31.84 4.10 -38.93
CA LEU A 11 -30.62 4.89 -39.16
C LEU A 11 -30.76 6.34 -38.67
N ILE A 12 -31.94 6.95 -38.82
CA ILE A 12 -32.22 8.30 -38.31
C ILE A 12 -32.25 8.32 -36.78
N LEU A 13 -32.78 7.27 -36.13
CA LEU A 13 -32.76 7.13 -34.67
C LEU A 13 -31.33 6.91 -34.13
N LEU A 14 -30.50 6.10 -34.82
CA LEU A 14 -29.12 5.85 -34.42
C LEU A 14 -28.22 7.09 -34.59
N ALA A 15 -28.50 7.93 -35.61
CA ALA A 15 -27.79 9.20 -35.80
C ALA A 15 -28.20 10.28 -34.77
N GLY A 16 -29.42 10.23 -34.23
CA GLY A 16 -29.89 11.16 -33.19
C GLY A 16 -29.25 10.93 -31.81
N LEU A 17 -28.87 9.69 -31.50
CA LEU A 17 -28.17 9.35 -30.24
C LEU A 17 -26.69 9.77 -30.24
N LEU A 18 -26.09 10.04 -31.41
CA LEU A 18 -24.71 10.54 -31.54
C LEU A 18 -24.61 12.07 -31.50
N ALA A 19 -25.73 12.79 -31.47
CA ALA A 19 -25.76 14.26 -31.51
C ALA A 19 -25.71 14.94 -30.13
N PHE A 20 -25.59 14.18 -29.03
CA PHE A 20 -25.47 14.73 -27.66
C PHE A 20 -24.06 14.66 -27.05
N VAL A 21 -23.05 14.24 -27.82
CA VAL A 21 -21.64 14.51 -27.46
C VAL A 21 -21.20 15.79 -28.19
N GLY A 22 -21.89 16.88 -27.88
CA GLY A 22 -21.42 18.22 -28.20
C GLY A 22 -20.46 18.67 -27.12
N CYS A 23 -19.16 18.49 -27.35
CA CYS A 23 -18.15 19.24 -26.62
C CYS A 23 -18.26 20.70 -27.13
N SER A 24 -18.90 21.60 -26.35
CA SER A 24 -18.75 23.02 -26.64
C SER A 24 -17.30 23.36 -26.33
N SER A 25 -16.57 23.79 -27.34
CA SER A 25 -15.28 24.44 -27.17
C SER A 25 -15.55 25.86 -26.66
N ASP A 26 -15.95 25.97 -25.41
CA ASP A 26 -15.91 27.24 -24.69
C ASP A 26 -14.48 27.39 -24.17
N ASP A 27 -13.66 28.08 -24.95
CA ASP A 27 -12.33 28.59 -24.57
C ASP A 27 -12.47 29.78 -23.58
N ASP A 28 -13.38 29.66 -22.61
CA ASP A 28 -13.35 30.51 -21.45
C ASP A 28 -12.17 30.04 -20.59
N PRO A 29 -11.29 30.94 -20.11
CA PRO A 29 -10.34 30.56 -19.09
C PRO A 29 -11.17 30.18 -17.87
N VAL A 30 -11.39 28.88 -17.70
CA VAL A 30 -11.84 28.31 -16.44
C VAL A 30 -10.68 28.54 -15.48
N THR A 31 -10.61 29.72 -14.88
CA THR A 31 -10.05 29.82 -13.55
C THR A 31 -10.91 28.89 -12.72
N PRO A 32 -10.39 27.76 -12.22
CA PRO A 32 -11.17 26.99 -11.28
C PRO A 32 -11.50 27.96 -10.15
N GLU A 33 -12.76 28.36 -10.02
CA GLU A 33 -13.27 28.82 -8.74
C GLU A 33 -12.99 27.66 -7.82
N ARG A 34 -11.87 27.74 -7.08
CA ARG A 34 -11.73 26.94 -5.88
C ARG A 34 -12.80 27.49 -4.96
N ASP A 35 -13.98 26.91 -5.08
CA ASP A 35 -14.97 26.93 -4.02
C ASP A 35 -14.21 26.68 -2.73
N ASN A 36 -14.46 27.54 -1.74
CA ASN A 36 -13.90 27.39 -0.41
C ASN A 36 -14.57 26.19 0.27
N TYR A 37 -14.37 25.01 -0.29
CA TYR A 37 -14.92 23.74 0.16
C TYR A 37 -14.21 23.36 1.45
N ASP A 38 -15.01 23.10 2.48
CA ASP A 38 -14.50 22.65 3.77
C ASP A 38 -14.16 21.16 3.70
N PHE A 39 -12.85 20.86 3.64
CA PHE A 39 -12.34 19.49 3.64
C PHE A 39 -12.25 18.86 5.04
N THR A 40 -12.59 19.57 6.12
CA THR A 40 -12.35 19.08 7.49
C THR A 40 -12.99 17.72 7.77
N SER A 41 -14.22 17.47 7.31
CA SER A 41 -14.88 16.17 7.52
C SER A 41 -14.21 15.05 6.74
N ILE A 42 -13.81 15.29 5.49
CA ILE A 42 -13.10 14.33 4.64
C ILE A 42 -11.75 13.97 5.25
N LEU A 43 -11.00 14.98 5.72
CA LEU A 43 -9.70 14.78 6.35
C LEU A 43 -9.82 14.03 7.68
N ALA A 44 -10.85 14.30 8.47
CA ALA A 44 -11.10 13.59 9.72
C ALA A 44 -11.43 12.11 9.46
N ASP A 45 -12.29 11.83 8.48
CA ASP A 45 -12.64 10.46 8.09
C ASP A 45 -11.43 9.70 7.52
N TYR A 46 -10.71 10.30 6.58
CA TYR A 46 -9.49 9.74 6.01
C TYR A 46 -8.45 9.43 7.09
N THR A 47 -8.23 10.34 8.03
CA THR A 47 -7.25 10.12 9.10
C THR A 47 -7.66 8.98 10.02
N ALA A 48 -8.91 8.96 10.49
CA ALA A 48 -9.37 7.99 11.48
C ALA A 48 -9.58 6.60 10.88
N ASN A 49 -10.27 6.54 9.75
CA ASN A 49 -10.81 5.30 9.20
C ASN A 49 -9.96 4.70 8.06
N VAL A 50 -8.96 5.45 7.56
CA VAL A 50 -7.96 4.92 6.62
C VAL A 50 -6.60 4.87 7.32
N VAL A 51 -5.98 6.02 7.58
CA VAL A 51 -4.57 6.06 8.03
C VAL A 51 -4.37 5.36 9.38
N VAL A 52 -5.10 5.77 10.42
CA VAL A 52 -4.95 5.20 11.77
C VAL A 52 -5.42 3.75 11.82
N ALA A 53 -6.51 3.42 11.14
CA ALA A 53 -7.02 2.06 11.08
C ALA A 53 -6.01 1.10 10.43
N THR A 54 -5.40 1.48 9.30
CA THR A 54 -4.38 0.68 8.60
C THR A 54 -3.16 0.43 9.49
N TYR A 55 -2.63 1.45 10.17
CA TYR A 55 -1.48 1.24 11.07
C TYR A 55 -1.83 0.44 12.33
N ALA A 56 -3.06 0.54 12.84
CA ALA A 56 -3.52 -0.28 13.97
C ALA A 56 -3.67 -1.77 13.58
N GLU A 57 -4.15 -2.04 12.37
CA GLU A 57 -4.18 -3.39 11.78
C GLU A 57 -2.76 -3.92 11.60
N MET A 58 -1.86 -3.14 10.99
CA MET A 58 -0.44 -3.49 10.83
C MET A 58 0.22 -3.85 12.16
N ALA A 59 0.00 -3.08 13.22
CA ALA A 59 0.57 -3.39 14.54
C ALA A 59 0.05 -4.71 15.11
N THR A 60 -1.24 -5.02 14.91
CA THR A 60 -1.87 -6.28 15.35
C THR A 60 -1.31 -7.48 14.59
N ASP A 61 -1.15 -7.34 13.27
CA ASP A 61 -0.64 -8.40 12.42
C ASP A 61 0.86 -8.63 12.62
N CYS A 62 1.65 -7.58 12.85
CA CYS A 62 3.06 -7.70 13.24
C CYS A 62 3.24 -8.42 14.60
N ALA A 63 2.35 -8.17 15.57
CA ALA A 63 2.37 -8.92 16.83
C ALA A 63 2.05 -10.41 16.62
N SER A 64 1.13 -10.71 15.69
CA SER A 64 0.79 -12.09 15.31
C SER A 64 1.94 -12.77 14.56
N LEU A 65 2.64 -12.04 13.69
CA LEU A 65 3.87 -12.51 13.03
C LEU A 65 4.97 -12.82 14.03
N LEU A 66 5.22 -11.94 15.01
CA LEU A 66 6.21 -12.18 16.06
C LEU A 66 5.92 -13.49 16.80
N ALA A 67 4.69 -13.69 17.25
CA ALA A 67 4.29 -14.93 17.93
C ALA A 67 4.46 -16.19 17.04
N ALA A 68 4.21 -16.08 15.74
CA ALA A 68 4.40 -17.19 14.80
C ALA A 68 5.89 -17.50 14.57
N VAL A 69 6.75 -16.48 14.51
CA VAL A 69 8.21 -16.65 14.40
C VAL A 69 8.80 -17.24 15.69
N GLU A 70 8.34 -16.79 16.86
CA GLU A 70 8.72 -17.38 18.16
C GLU A 70 8.35 -18.87 18.22
N ALA A 71 7.23 -19.29 17.60
CA ALA A 71 6.89 -20.71 17.51
C ALA A 71 7.86 -21.50 16.61
N VAL A 72 8.35 -20.91 15.52
CA VAL A 72 9.40 -21.51 14.67
C VAL A 72 10.72 -21.64 15.43
N GLU A 73 11.12 -20.61 16.17
CA GLU A 73 12.34 -20.60 16.98
C GLU A 73 12.32 -21.73 18.03
N ASN A 74 11.17 -21.91 18.71
CA ASN A 74 11.02 -22.90 19.76
C ASN A 74 10.86 -24.34 19.24
N ASP A 75 10.22 -24.52 18.07
CA ASP A 75 9.96 -25.83 17.46
C ASP A 75 9.90 -25.72 15.92
N PRO A 76 11.02 -25.93 15.19
CA PRO A 76 11.12 -25.62 13.77
C PRO A 76 10.48 -26.72 12.90
N THR A 77 9.15 -26.83 12.96
CA THR A 77 8.36 -27.72 12.11
C THR A 77 7.87 -26.99 10.85
N GLN A 78 7.60 -27.73 9.78
CA GLN A 78 7.01 -27.16 8.57
C GLN A 78 5.69 -26.43 8.85
N ALA A 79 4.86 -26.96 9.77
CA ALA A 79 3.59 -26.34 10.12
C ALA A 79 3.77 -24.97 10.79
N HIS A 80 4.79 -24.81 11.64
CA HIS A 80 5.12 -23.51 12.23
C HIS A 80 5.70 -22.54 11.17
N VAL A 81 6.55 -23.03 10.27
CA VAL A 81 7.08 -22.22 9.15
C VAL A 81 5.94 -21.73 8.26
N ASP A 82 5.02 -22.61 7.84
CA ASP A 82 3.86 -22.24 7.03
C ASP A 82 2.98 -21.19 7.73
N SER A 83 2.83 -21.31 9.06
CA SER A 83 2.08 -20.35 9.87
C SER A 83 2.78 -18.98 9.94
N ALA A 84 4.10 -18.96 10.11
CA ALA A 84 4.90 -17.73 10.08
C ALA A 84 4.86 -17.05 8.70
N CYS A 85 4.95 -17.82 7.61
CA CYS A 85 4.82 -17.29 6.25
C CYS A 85 3.43 -16.67 6.02
N ALA A 86 2.35 -17.32 6.47
CA ALA A 86 1.01 -16.78 6.38
C ALA A 86 0.84 -15.48 7.20
N ALA A 87 1.41 -15.44 8.41
CA ALA A 87 1.40 -14.25 9.24
C ALA A 87 2.24 -13.11 8.64
N TRP A 88 3.34 -13.42 7.94
CA TRP A 88 4.15 -12.42 7.24
C TRP A 88 3.35 -11.75 6.12
N VAL A 89 2.61 -12.54 5.33
CA VAL A 89 1.72 -12.00 4.27
C VAL A 89 0.63 -11.12 4.88
N ALA A 90 0.03 -11.54 5.99
CA ALA A 90 -0.97 -10.74 6.69
C ALA A 90 -0.39 -9.41 7.18
N ALA A 91 0.76 -9.43 7.88
CA ALA A 91 1.45 -8.23 8.35
C ALA A 91 1.90 -7.30 7.21
N ARG A 92 2.20 -7.85 6.03
CA ARG A 92 2.54 -7.08 4.83
C ARG A 92 1.36 -6.35 4.21
N ALA A 93 0.16 -6.92 4.24
CA ALA A 93 -1.00 -6.36 3.58
C ALA A 93 -1.33 -4.90 4.00
N PRO A 94 -1.40 -4.56 5.30
CA PRO A 94 -1.66 -3.18 5.71
C PRO A 94 -0.45 -2.24 5.46
N TRP A 95 0.78 -2.75 5.46
CA TRP A 95 1.95 -1.95 5.05
C TRP A 95 1.83 -1.51 3.58
N GLU A 96 1.61 -2.45 2.67
CA GLU A 96 1.46 -2.15 1.23
C GLU A 96 0.26 -1.22 0.97
N ALA A 97 -0.84 -1.41 1.72
CA ALA A 97 -1.99 -0.51 1.66
C ALA A 97 -1.69 0.91 2.18
N SER A 98 -0.68 1.06 3.04
CA SER A 98 -0.26 2.34 3.62
C SER A 98 0.63 3.18 2.68
N GLU A 99 1.15 2.61 1.61
CA GLU A 99 2.12 3.27 0.74
C GLU A 99 1.57 4.52 0.03
N ALA A 100 0.25 4.63 -0.10
CA ALA A 100 -0.42 5.83 -0.60
C ALA A 100 -0.26 7.05 0.34
N PHE A 101 0.23 6.84 1.57
CA PHE A 101 0.35 7.87 2.61
C PHE A 101 1.62 7.77 3.46
N LEU A 102 2.76 7.55 2.80
CA LEU A 102 4.12 7.61 3.39
C LEU A 102 4.61 9.03 3.72
N PHE A 103 3.70 9.91 4.16
CA PHE A 103 4.04 11.21 4.72
C PHE A 103 3.82 11.21 6.23
N GLY A 104 4.21 12.30 6.90
CA GLY A 104 4.14 12.35 8.36
C GLY A 104 5.11 11.35 9.00
N PRO A 105 4.73 10.64 10.09
CA PRO A 105 5.64 9.78 10.85
C PRO A 105 6.39 8.75 10.00
N ALA A 106 5.72 8.13 9.03
CA ALA A 106 6.35 7.15 8.14
C ALA A 106 7.57 7.73 7.39
N GLY A 107 7.44 8.97 6.91
CA GLY A 107 8.52 9.68 6.21
C GLY A 107 9.57 10.28 7.15
N PHE A 108 9.17 11.09 8.13
CA PHE A 108 10.16 11.83 8.94
C PHE A 108 10.85 10.98 10.02
N MET A 109 10.27 9.83 10.42
CA MET A 109 10.93 8.86 11.31
C MET A 109 11.67 7.77 10.54
N ASN A 110 11.76 7.89 9.20
CA ASN A 110 12.50 6.95 8.36
C ASN A 110 11.97 5.51 8.49
N LEU A 111 10.65 5.34 8.69
CA LEU A 111 10.04 4.03 8.89
C LEU A 111 10.09 3.21 7.61
N ASP A 112 9.74 3.82 6.47
CA ASP A 112 9.74 3.19 5.14
C ASP A 112 11.04 2.42 4.84
N PRO A 113 12.22 3.06 4.76
CA PRO A 113 13.45 2.32 4.55
C PRO A 113 13.81 1.38 5.70
N SER A 114 13.32 1.61 6.94
CA SER A 114 13.61 0.72 8.07
C SER A 114 12.81 -0.59 8.06
N VAL A 115 11.63 -0.61 7.43
CA VAL A 115 10.76 -1.79 7.39
C VAL A 115 10.67 -2.42 6.01
N ASP A 116 11.00 -1.70 4.93
CA ASP A 116 10.76 -2.18 3.56
C ASP A 116 11.86 -1.86 2.54
N SER A 117 13.11 -1.89 2.99
CA SER A 117 14.23 -1.68 2.06
C SER A 117 14.39 -2.80 1.04
N TRP A 118 14.56 -2.40 -0.21
CA TRP A 118 14.91 -3.26 -1.34
C TRP A 118 15.83 -2.51 -2.32
N PRO A 119 16.89 -3.14 -2.87
CA PRO A 119 17.37 -4.50 -2.61
C PRO A 119 18.11 -4.62 -1.27
N LEU A 120 18.30 -5.85 -0.82
CA LEU A 120 19.10 -6.16 0.37
C LEU A 120 20.60 -6.25 0.05
N ASP A 121 21.41 -6.04 1.09
CA ASP A 121 22.84 -6.36 1.04
C ASP A 121 23.07 -7.79 1.53
N HIS A 122 22.94 -8.74 0.60
CA HIS A 122 23.08 -10.17 0.91
C HIS A 122 24.46 -10.52 1.49
N GLN A 123 25.53 -9.87 1.05
CA GLN A 123 26.87 -10.15 1.56
C GLN A 123 26.99 -9.71 3.02
N GLN A 124 26.47 -8.54 3.35
CA GLN A 124 26.51 -8.04 4.72
C GLN A 124 25.52 -8.80 5.63
N LEU A 125 24.40 -9.29 5.10
CA LEU A 125 23.53 -10.22 5.83
C LEU A 125 24.26 -11.52 6.17
N ASP A 126 24.99 -12.12 5.22
CA ASP A 126 25.81 -13.31 5.48
C ASP A 126 26.89 -13.01 6.55
N ASP A 127 27.51 -11.84 6.50
CA ASP A 127 28.50 -11.42 7.51
C ASP A 127 27.87 -11.25 8.90
N VAL A 128 26.64 -10.71 9.00
CA VAL A 128 25.89 -10.61 10.26
C VAL A 128 25.55 -11.99 10.80
N LEU A 129 25.06 -12.90 9.97
CA LEU A 129 24.72 -14.28 10.36
C LEU A 129 25.96 -15.09 10.79
N ALA A 130 27.14 -14.77 10.25
CA ALA A 130 28.40 -15.41 10.62
C ALA A 130 29.10 -14.77 11.83
N SER A 131 28.58 -13.64 12.34
CA SER A 131 29.15 -12.90 13.46
C SER A 131 28.75 -13.47 14.83
N ASP A 132 29.42 -13.01 15.89
CA ASP A 132 29.05 -13.29 17.29
C ASP A 132 28.10 -12.22 17.86
N PHE A 133 27.48 -11.37 17.03
CA PHE A 133 26.55 -10.34 17.52
C PHE A 133 25.27 -10.96 18.05
N GLU A 134 24.83 -10.51 19.22
CA GLU A 134 23.50 -10.84 19.74
C GLU A 134 22.44 -10.01 19.01
N LEU A 135 21.57 -10.68 18.25
CA LEU A 135 20.51 -10.05 17.45
C LEU A 135 19.31 -9.63 18.34
N THR A 136 19.54 -8.70 19.25
CA THR A 136 18.47 -8.09 20.05
C THR A 136 17.61 -7.16 19.21
N PRO A 137 16.33 -6.90 19.58
CA PRO A 137 15.49 -5.94 18.88
C PRO A 137 16.13 -4.54 18.76
N GLU A 138 16.81 -4.07 19.81
CA GLU A 138 17.53 -2.79 19.80
C GLU A 138 18.70 -2.81 18.79
N PHE A 139 19.49 -3.89 18.77
CA PHE A 139 20.61 -4.01 17.82
C PHE A 139 20.11 -4.07 16.37
N VAL A 140 19.04 -4.81 16.10
CA VAL A 140 18.42 -4.82 14.77
C VAL A 140 17.82 -3.46 14.44
N ALA A 141 17.20 -2.77 15.39
CA ALA A 141 16.54 -1.49 15.15
C ALA A 141 17.51 -0.32 14.90
N ASP A 142 18.60 -0.26 15.66
CA ASP A 142 19.50 0.91 15.69
C ASP A 142 20.92 0.59 15.20
N GLY A 143 21.33 -0.67 15.28
CA GLY A 143 22.67 -1.13 14.90
C GLY A 143 22.78 -1.59 13.44
N LEU A 144 21.68 -2.09 12.85
CA LEU A 144 21.66 -2.57 11.47
C LEU A 144 21.17 -1.50 10.49
N GLY A 145 21.84 -1.46 9.33
CA GLY A 145 21.41 -0.64 8.21
C GLY A 145 20.04 -1.10 7.66
N PRO A 146 19.32 -0.20 6.97
CA PRO A 146 17.98 -0.50 6.44
C PRO A 146 17.98 -1.69 5.45
N ALA A 147 19.05 -1.91 4.70
CA ALA A 147 19.19 -3.05 3.77
C ALA A 147 19.47 -4.41 4.45
N LEU A 148 19.49 -4.47 5.78
CA LEU A 148 19.78 -5.67 6.59
C LEU A 148 18.62 -6.06 7.52
N ARG A 149 17.45 -5.43 7.36
CA ARG A 149 16.27 -5.65 8.20
C ARG A 149 14.99 -5.34 7.42
N GLY A 150 13.85 -5.50 8.10
CA GLY A 150 12.54 -5.25 7.53
C GLY A 150 11.98 -6.48 6.85
N TYR A 151 10.84 -6.33 6.18
CA TYR A 151 10.04 -7.43 5.65
C TYR A 151 10.77 -8.33 4.67
N HIS A 152 11.74 -7.77 3.92
CA HIS A 152 12.43 -8.51 2.88
C HIS A 152 13.59 -9.39 3.39
N THR A 153 14.10 -9.13 4.59
CA THR A 153 15.23 -9.86 5.21
C THR A 153 14.77 -11.20 5.77
#